data_AF-A0A7J4JR82-F1
#
_entry.id   AF-A0A7J4JR82-F1
#
_cell.length_a   1.000
_cell.length_b   1.000
_cell.length_c   1.000
_cell.angle_alpha   90.00
_cell.angle_beta   90.00
_cell.angle_gamma   90.00
#
_symmetry.space_group_name_H-M   'P 1'
#
loop_
_entity.id
_entity.type
_entity.pdbx_description
1 polymer ?
#
loop_
_entity_poly.entity_id
_entity_poly.type
_entity_poly.pdbx_seq_one_letter_code
_entity_poly.pdbx_strand_id
1 'polypeptide(L)'
;MLVHLDGLGRRLYPQFNTIEIAKPVVRQMIEDRRKISTVLKKSWLSVQEIAQAASKIPIQFSNVLGKAEEGQLSLSIEHRGLEEPVYELDKTINKVSLSLIVAALLVASAQLLAAQIPPLVWGYSALGLFGLFISVMFGLVLVTRIFTSREF
;
A
#
# COMPACT_ATOMS: atom_id res chain seq x y z
N MET A 1 -2.85 -12.69 -44.38
CA MET A 1 -2.94 -13.88 -45.25
C MET A 1 -4.24 -13.97 -46.06
N LEU A 2 -5.38 -13.43 -45.59
CA LEU A 2 -6.64 -13.37 -46.35
C LEU A 2 -6.62 -12.42 -47.58
N VAL A 3 -5.76 -11.41 -47.59
CA VAL A 3 -5.67 -10.44 -48.71
C VAL A 3 -4.95 -11.03 -49.93
N HIS A 4 -4.15 -12.09 -49.77
CA HIS A 4 -3.44 -12.73 -50.88
C HIS A 4 -4.28 -13.76 -51.65
N LEU A 5 -5.35 -14.29 -51.05
CA LEU A 5 -6.26 -15.21 -51.76
C LEU A 5 -7.27 -14.50 -52.66
N ASP A 6 -7.60 -13.25 -52.37
CA ASP A 6 -8.60 -12.49 -53.15
C ASP A 6 -8.09 -12.08 -54.55
N GLY A 7 -6.76 -12.08 -54.73
CA GLY A 7 -6.11 -11.74 -56.01
C GLY A 7 -6.05 -12.88 -57.03
N LEU A 8 -6.18 -14.14 -56.61
CA LEU A 8 -6.04 -15.31 -57.50
C LEU A 8 -7.37 -15.74 -58.15
N GLY A 9 -8.51 -15.46 -57.52
CA GLY A 9 -9.82 -15.82 -58.08
C GLY A 9 -10.27 -14.96 -59.27
N ARG A 10 -9.79 -13.71 -59.37
CA ARG A 10 -10.23 -12.75 -60.40
C ARG A 10 -9.61 -12.93 -61.78
N ARG A 11 -8.60 -13.79 -61.93
CA ARG A 11 -7.93 -14.06 -63.22
C ARG A 11 -8.48 -15.27 -63.98
N LEU A 12 -9.30 -16.12 -63.35
CA LEU A 12 -9.75 -17.36 -63.99
C LEU A 12 -11.18 -17.30 -64.56
N TYR A 13 -12.09 -16.47 -64.02
CA TYR A 13 -13.46 -16.32 -64.55
C TYR A 13 -14.01 -14.88 -64.34
N PRO A 14 -14.19 -14.08 -65.41
CA PRO A 14 -14.64 -12.68 -65.31
C PRO A 14 -16.12 -12.50 -64.93
N GLN A 15 -16.85 -13.59 -64.67
CA GLN A 15 -18.29 -13.60 -64.35
C GLN A 15 -18.59 -14.24 -62.99
N PHE A 16 -17.57 -14.51 -62.16
CA PHE A 16 -17.78 -15.14 -60.85
C PHE A 16 -18.23 -14.09 -59.82
N ASN A 17 -19.54 -13.99 -59.62
CA ASN A 17 -20.14 -13.14 -58.61
C ASN A 17 -19.99 -13.78 -57.22
N THR A 18 -18.83 -13.65 -56.60
CA THR A 18 -18.54 -14.15 -55.23
C THR A 18 -19.54 -13.61 -54.18
N ILE A 19 -20.19 -12.48 -54.47
CA ILE A 19 -21.22 -11.85 -53.63
C ILE A 19 -22.57 -12.59 -53.70
N GLU A 20 -22.84 -13.34 -54.76
CA GLU A 20 -24.13 -14.04 -54.96
C GLU A 20 -24.19 -15.37 -54.20
N ILE A 21 -23.06 -16.07 -54.06
CA ILE A 21 -22.97 -17.38 -53.41
C ILE A 21 -22.80 -17.26 -51.89
N ALA A 22 -22.16 -16.19 -51.41
CA ALA A 22 -22.00 -15.93 -49.97
C ALA A 22 -23.29 -15.42 -49.30
N LYS A 23 -24.23 -14.88 -50.09
CA LYS A 23 -25.51 -14.29 -49.62
C LYS A 23 -26.40 -15.27 -48.83
N PRO A 24 -26.67 -16.52 -49.29
CA PRO A 24 -27.52 -17.45 -48.53
C PRO A 24 -26.89 -17.91 -47.21
N VAL A 25 -25.57 -18.08 -47.16
CA VAL A 25 -24.87 -18.54 -45.94
C VAL A 25 -24.86 -17.44 -44.87
N VAL A 26 -24.60 -16.20 -45.26
CA VAL A 26 -24.68 -15.04 -44.34
C VAL A 26 -26.12 -14.78 -43.92
N ARG A 27 -27.11 -14.95 -44.82
CA ARG A 27 -28.53 -14.76 -44.50
C ARG A 27 -29.04 -15.79 -43.50
N GLN A 28 -28.66 -17.07 -43.63
CA GLN A 28 -29.01 -18.11 -42.65
C GLN A 28 -28.35 -17.87 -41.28
N MET A 29 -27.09 -17.42 -41.25
CA MET A 29 -26.42 -17.04 -40.00
C MET A 29 -27.06 -15.82 -39.31
N ILE A 30 -27.53 -14.84 -40.08
CA ILE A 30 -28.23 -13.66 -39.55
C ILE A 30 -29.64 -14.04 -39.06
N GLU A 31 -30.36 -14.90 -39.76
CA GLU A 31 -31.68 -15.40 -39.34
C GLU A 31 -31.58 -16.27 -38.07
N ASP A 32 -30.55 -17.12 -37.95
CA ASP A 32 -30.32 -17.93 -36.74
C ASP A 32 -29.89 -17.10 -35.52
N ARG A 33 -29.19 -15.97 -35.74
CA ARG A 33 -28.91 -14.99 -34.67
C ARG A 33 -30.12 -14.13 -34.29
N ARG A 34 -31.08 -13.93 -35.20
CA ARG A 34 -32.33 -13.19 -34.94
C ARG A 34 -33.46 -14.06 -34.36
N LYS A 35 -33.31 -15.38 -34.32
CA LYS A 35 -34.27 -16.26 -33.62
C LYS A 35 -34.24 -15.93 -32.13
N ILE A 36 -35.31 -15.26 -31.69
CA ILE A 36 -35.61 -14.93 -30.29
C ILE A 36 -35.46 -16.16 -29.37
N SER A 37 -35.70 -17.37 -29.89
CA SER A 37 -35.46 -18.63 -29.16
C SER A 37 -33.99 -18.87 -28.78
N THR A 38 -33.03 -18.48 -29.61
CA THR A 38 -31.59 -18.63 -29.33
C THR A 38 -31.14 -17.65 -28.24
N VAL A 39 -31.70 -16.44 -28.24
CA VAL A 39 -31.44 -15.44 -27.18
C VAL A 39 -32.06 -15.89 -25.86
N LEU A 40 -33.33 -16.30 -25.87
CA LEU A 40 -34.04 -16.83 -24.69
C LEU A 40 -33.32 -18.05 -24.08
N LYS A 41 -32.85 -18.98 -24.92
CA LYS A 41 -32.13 -20.17 -24.45
C LYS A 41 -30.81 -19.79 -23.77
N LYS A 42 -30.07 -18.82 -24.32
CA LYS A 42 -28.85 -18.30 -23.69
C LYS A 42 -29.14 -17.59 -22.39
N SER A 43 -30.19 -16.76 -22.32
CA SER A 43 -30.59 -16.08 -21.09
C SER A 43 -31.00 -17.08 -20.00
N TRP A 44 -31.71 -18.16 -20.36
CA TRP A 44 -32.08 -19.20 -19.40
C TRP A 44 -30.86 -19.94 -18.82
N LEU A 45 -29.89 -20.26 -19.67
CA LEU A 45 -28.60 -20.83 -19.24
C LEU A 45 -27.85 -19.89 -18.30
N SER A 46 -27.78 -18.59 -18.61
CA SER A 46 -27.14 -17.60 -17.73
C SER A 46 -27.87 -17.45 -16.38
N VAL A 47 -29.20 -17.52 -16.35
CA VAL A 47 -29.96 -17.50 -15.09
C VAL A 47 -29.65 -18.73 -14.24
N GLN A 48 -29.51 -19.91 -14.85
CA GLN A 48 -29.12 -21.13 -14.14
C GLN A 48 -27.69 -21.03 -13.57
N GLU A 49 -26.75 -20.45 -14.32
CA GLU A 49 -25.38 -20.21 -13.84
C GLU A 49 -25.35 -19.24 -12.65
N ILE A 50 -26.13 -18.15 -12.71
CA ILE A 50 -26.26 -17.20 -11.61
C ILE A 50 -26.89 -17.87 -10.38
N ALA A 51 -27.93 -18.69 -10.56
CA ALA A 51 -28.55 -19.42 -9.46
C ALA A 51 -27.57 -20.42 -8.80
N GLN A 52 -26.74 -21.09 -9.59
CA GLN A 52 -25.69 -21.98 -9.08
C GLN A 52 -24.54 -21.23 -8.40
N ALA A 53 -24.21 -20.01 -8.84
CA ALA A 53 -23.23 -19.18 -8.16
C ALA A 53 -23.80 -18.68 -6.82
N ALA A 54 -25.05 -18.22 -6.81
CA ALA A 54 -25.75 -17.74 -5.62
C ALA A 54 -25.87 -18.82 -4.53
N SER A 55 -26.08 -20.08 -4.91
CA SER A 55 -26.14 -21.19 -3.94
C SER A 55 -24.79 -21.53 -3.30
N LYS A 56 -23.66 -21.14 -3.93
CA LYS A 56 -22.31 -21.34 -3.37
C LYS A 56 -21.89 -20.22 -2.41
N ILE A 57 -22.48 -19.04 -2.51
CA ILE A 57 -22.19 -17.89 -1.62
C ILE A 57 -22.40 -18.23 -0.14
N PRO A 58 -23.54 -18.79 0.32
CA PRO A 58 -23.74 -19.07 1.74
C PRO A 58 -22.74 -20.10 2.28
N ILE A 59 -22.31 -21.06 1.46
CA ILE A 59 -21.30 -22.06 1.83
C ILE A 59 -19.94 -21.39 2.03
N GLN A 60 -19.54 -20.51 1.11
CA GLN A 60 -18.29 -19.75 1.22
C GLN A 60 -18.31 -18.82 2.44
N PHE A 61 -19.44 -18.15 2.69
CA PHE A 61 -19.62 -17.28 3.84
C PHE A 61 -19.53 -18.06 5.16
N SER A 62 -20.18 -19.23 5.24
CA SER A 62 -20.11 -20.11 6.41
C SER A 62 -18.69 -20.62 6.66
N ASN A 63 -17.93 -20.95 5.60
CA ASN A 63 -16.53 -21.37 5.74
C ASN A 63 -15.62 -20.24 6.26
N VAL A 64 -15.86 -18.99 5.84
CA VAL A 64 -15.13 -17.82 6.35
C VAL A 64 -15.49 -17.58 7.82
N LEU A 65 -16.77 -17.69 8.17
CA LEU A 65 -17.25 -17.49 9.53
C LEU A 65 -16.74 -18.59 10.48
N GLY A 66 -16.71 -19.85 10.04
CA GLY A 66 -16.11 -20.95 10.80
C GLY A 66 -14.61 -20.75 11.05
N LYS A 67 -13.87 -20.29 10.03
CA LYS A 67 -12.46 -19.89 10.22
C LYS A 67 -12.29 -18.70 11.17
N ALA A 68 -13.28 -17.82 11.27
CA ALA A 68 -13.31 -16.70 12.21
C ALA A 68 -13.51 -17.19 13.65
N GLU A 69 -14.49 -18.09 13.85
CA GLU A 69 -14.79 -18.71 15.14
C GLU A 69 -13.63 -19.55 15.67
N GLU A 70 -12.94 -20.27 14.80
CA GLU A 70 -11.75 -21.06 15.14
C GLU A 70 -10.49 -20.20 15.37
N GLY A 71 -10.57 -18.87 15.19
CA GLY A 71 -9.42 -17.96 15.31
C GLY A 71 -8.34 -18.18 14.24
N GLN A 72 -8.61 -19.00 13.22
CA GLN A 72 -7.70 -19.32 12.11
C GLN A 72 -7.77 -18.30 10.98
N LEU A 73 -8.46 -17.18 11.19
CA LEU A 73 -8.54 -16.08 10.25
C LEU A 73 -7.22 -15.33 10.24
N SER A 74 -6.25 -15.93 9.54
CA SER A 74 -5.00 -15.32 9.14
C SER A 74 -5.30 -14.23 8.10
N LEU A 75 -5.63 -13.04 8.60
CA LEU A 75 -5.59 -11.83 7.81
C LEU A 75 -4.10 -11.50 7.64
N SER A 76 -3.52 -12.00 6.55
CA SER A 76 -2.21 -11.55 6.08
C SER A 76 -2.39 -10.12 5.56
N ILE A 77 -2.62 -9.19 6.48
CA ILE A 77 -2.51 -7.77 6.19
C ILE A 77 -1.02 -7.57 5.97
N GLU A 78 -0.57 -7.42 4.72
CA GLU A 78 0.67 -6.69 4.46
C GLU A 78 0.45 -5.28 5.04
N HIS A 79 0.73 -5.11 6.33
CA HIS A 79 0.47 -3.90 7.07
C HIS A 79 1.59 -2.89 6.77
N ARG A 80 1.72 -2.51 5.50
CA ARG A 80 2.56 -1.39 5.05
C ARG A 80 1.97 -0.12 5.66
N GLY A 81 2.40 0.23 6.87
CA GLY A 81 1.90 1.43 7.57
C GLY A 81 1.83 1.35 9.09
N LEU A 82 2.16 0.22 9.73
CA LEU A 82 2.41 0.19 11.19
C LEU A 82 3.90 0.32 11.53
N GLU A 83 4.78 -0.01 10.60
CA GLU A 83 6.23 0.18 10.74
C GLU A 83 6.59 1.67 10.80
N GLU A 84 5.91 2.52 10.00
CA GLU A 84 6.09 3.97 9.99
C GLU A 84 5.73 4.65 11.33
N PRO A 85 4.53 4.43 11.92
CA PRO A 85 4.19 4.97 13.24
C PRO A 85 5.14 4.53 14.34
N VAL A 86 5.57 3.26 14.34
CA VAL A 86 6.50 2.73 15.34
C VAL A 86 7.88 3.37 15.18
N TYR A 87 8.34 3.56 13.94
CA TYR A 87 9.61 4.23 13.66
C TYR A 87 9.62 5.70 14.07
N GLU A 88 8.56 6.46 13.76
CA GLU A 88 8.42 7.86 14.19
C GLU A 88 8.27 7.99 15.71
N LEU A 89 7.61 7.03 16.35
CA LEU A 89 7.50 6.97 17.80
C LEU A 89 8.86 6.74 18.45
N ASP A 90 9.65 5.76 17.98
CA ASP A 90 10.99 5.48 18.51
C ASP A 90 11.93 6.69 18.33
N LYS A 91 11.87 7.35 17.17
CA LYS A 91 12.60 8.59 16.91
C LYS A 91 12.20 9.71 17.89
N THR A 92 10.93 9.81 18.24
CA THR A 92 10.41 10.79 19.19
C THR A 92 10.84 10.45 20.62
N ILE A 93 10.74 9.19 21.02
CA ILE A 93 11.20 8.70 22.33
C ILE A 93 12.70 9.00 22.52
N ASN A 94 13.52 8.72 21.50
CA ASN A 94 14.95 9.01 21.55
C ASN A 94 15.26 10.51 21.69
N LYS A 95 14.50 11.38 21.02
CA LYS A 95 14.60 12.85 21.19
C LYS A 95 14.25 13.26 22.62
N VAL A 96 13.18 12.70 23.20
CA VAL A 96 12.75 12.99 24.57
C VAL A 96 13.80 12.51 25.57
N SER A 97 14.27 11.28 25.47
CA SER A 97 15.32 10.74 26.35
C SER A 97 16.58 11.59 26.33
N LEU A 98 17.04 12.01 25.15
CA LEU A 98 18.21 12.89 25.05
C LEU A 98 17.95 14.27 25.67
N SER A 99 16.77 14.86 25.47
CA SER A 99 16.41 16.14 26.07
C SER A 99 16.39 16.10 27.61
N LEU A 100 15.93 14.98 28.18
CA LEU A 100 15.93 14.75 29.63
C LEU A 100 17.34 14.61 30.19
N ILE A 101 18.23 13.91 29.49
CA ILE A 101 19.64 13.79 29.89
C ILE A 101 20.30 15.17 29.91
N VAL A 102 20.08 16.00 28.87
CA VAL A 102 20.60 17.37 28.82
C VAL A 102 20.04 18.22 29.95
N ALA A 103 18.74 18.15 30.22
CA ALA A 103 18.11 18.88 31.32
C ALA A 103 18.70 18.48 32.68
N ALA A 104 18.87 17.18 32.94
CA ALA A 104 19.49 16.68 34.16
C ALA A 104 20.94 17.16 34.31
N LEU A 105 21.72 17.16 33.22
CA LEU A 105 23.09 17.68 33.22
C LEU A 105 23.15 19.18 33.51
N LEU A 106 22.23 19.98 32.94
CA LEU A 106 22.14 21.42 33.23
C LEU A 106 21.84 21.66 34.71
N VAL A 107 20.86 20.97 35.27
CA VAL A 107 20.47 21.12 36.68
C VAL A 107 21.60 20.68 37.61
N ALA A 108 22.23 19.53 37.35
CA ALA A 108 23.34 19.02 38.15
C ALA A 108 24.55 19.97 38.11
N SER A 109 24.88 20.48 36.92
CA SER A 109 25.95 21.47 36.74
C SER A 109 25.66 22.78 37.46
N ALA A 110 24.43 23.32 37.34
CA ALA A 110 24.01 24.54 38.03
C ALA A 110 24.11 24.37 39.55
N GLN A 111 23.71 23.20 40.07
CA GLN A 111 23.83 22.88 41.49
C GLN A 111 25.29 22.81 41.94
N LEU A 112 26.19 22.22 41.14
CA LEU A 112 27.64 22.18 41.42
C LEU A 112 28.27 23.58 41.46
N LEU A 113 27.84 24.48 40.56
CA LEU A 113 28.25 25.88 40.57
C LEU A 113 27.82 26.58 41.85
N ALA A 114 26.57 26.37 42.28
CA ALA A 114 26.02 26.95 43.50
C ALA A 114 26.67 26.38 44.78
N ALA A 115 27.03 25.09 44.76
CA ALA A 115 27.65 24.40 45.89
C ALA A 115 29.12 24.76 46.11
N GLN A 116 29.75 25.50 45.19
CA GLN A 116 31.15 25.97 45.29
C GLN A 116 32.15 24.86 45.66
N ILE A 117 31.93 23.64 45.15
CA ILE A 117 32.76 22.49 45.49
C ILE A 117 34.17 22.70 44.90
N PRO A 118 35.24 22.61 45.71
CA PRO A 118 36.61 22.72 45.23
C PRO A 118 36.95 21.58 44.24
N PRO A 119 37.82 21.79 43.23
CA PRO A 119 38.62 22.99 42.97
C PRO A 119 37.80 24.15 42.38
N LEU A 120 38.01 25.36 42.93
CA LEU A 120 37.39 26.58 42.43
C LEU A 120 38.29 27.22 41.38
N VAL A 121 37.71 27.59 40.24
CA VAL A 121 38.35 28.34 39.16
C VAL A 121 37.56 29.64 39.01
N TRP A 122 38.23 30.79 39.17
CA TRP A 122 37.59 32.13 39.17
C TRP A 122 36.41 32.29 40.14
N GLY A 123 36.42 31.57 41.27
CA GLY A 123 35.35 31.65 42.28
C GLY A 123 34.15 30.75 42.00
N TYR A 124 34.17 29.95 40.93
CA TYR A 124 33.15 28.95 40.61
C TYR A 124 33.72 27.53 40.65
N SER A 125 32.89 26.52 40.93
CA SER A 125 33.33 25.12 40.89
C SER A 125 33.75 24.73 39.47
N ALA A 126 34.99 24.25 39.30
CA ALA A 126 35.51 23.82 38.00
C ALA A 126 34.68 22.69 37.38
N LEU A 127 34.21 21.77 38.23
CA LEU A 127 33.33 20.65 37.84
C LEU A 127 31.99 21.16 37.31
N GLY A 128 31.42 22.18 37.95
CA GLY A 128 30.20 22.83 37.50
C GLY A 128 30.36 23.44 36.11
N LEU A 129 31.44 24.21 35.88
CA LEU A 129 31.73 24.84 34.59
C LEU A 129 31.93 23.80 33.48
N PHE A 130 32.67 22.74 33.76
CA PHE A 130 32.89 21.66 32.81
C PHE A 130 31.59 20.93 32.45
N GLY A 131 30.77 20.61 33.44
CA GLY A 131 29.45 20.02 33.21
C GLY A 131 28.53 20.92 32.37
N LEU A 132 28.61 22.24 32.58
CA LEU A 132 27.81 23.21 31.83
C LEU A 132 28.23 23.25 30.36
N PHE A 133 29.55 23.27 30.11
CA PHE A 133 30.10 23.25 28.77
C PHE A 133 29.66 22.01 27.98
N ILE A 134 29.75 20.83 28.60
CA ILE A 134 29.27 19.58 28.00
C ILE A 134 27.77 19.67 27.72
N SER A 135 26.98 20.09 28.71
CA SER A 135 25.53 20.13 28.55
C SER A 135 25.08 21.09 27.43
N VAL A 136 25.73 22.24 27.28
CA VAL A 136 25.50 23.17 26.17
C VAL A 136 25.87 22.54 24.82
N MET A 137 26.99 21.84 24.72
CA MET A 137 27.36 21.13 23.49
C MET A 137 26.30 20.09 23.11
N PHE A 138 25.84 19.26 24.05
CA PHE A 138 24.79 18.28 23.80
C PHE A 138 23.44 18.94 23.45
N GLY A 139 23.10 20.05 24.13
CA GLY A 139 21.91 20.84 23.83
C GLY A 139 21.91 21.40 22.41
N LEU A 140 23.04 21.95 21.95
CA LEU A 140 23.20 22.45 20.58
C LEU A 140 23.02 21.33 19.55
N VAL A 141 23.64 20.16 19.77
CA VAL A 141 23.48 18.99 18.88
C VAL A 141 22.02 18.54 18.81
N LEU A 142 21.31 18.55 19.93
CA LEU A 142 19.88 18.22 19.98
C LEU A 142 19.05 19.21 19.17
N VAL A 143 19.30 20.52 19.33
CA VAL A 143 18.61 21.58 18.57
C VAL A 143 18.84 21.39 17.07
N THR A 144 20.09 21.20 16.63
CA THR A 144 20.38 20.98 15.21
C THR A 144 19.66 19.75 14.67
N ARG A 145 19.60 18.65 15.44
CA ARG A 145 18.88 17.44 15.01
C ARG A 145 17.36 17.64 14.89
N ILE A 146 16.76 18.48 15.74
CA ILE A 146 15.33 18.77 15.67
C ILE A 146 15.01 19.65 14.46
N PHE A 147 15.82 20.68 14.20
CA PHE A 147 15.62 21.57 13.06
C PHE A 147 15.88 20.87 11.72
N THR A 148 16.96 20.07 11.60
CA THR A 148 17.24 19.32 10.37
C THR A 148 16.20 18.23 10.09
N SER A 149 15.56 17.66 11.13
CA SER A 149 14.48 16.66 10.96
C SER A 149 13.14 17.25 10.53
N ARG A 150 13.02 18.59 10.42
CA ARG A 150 11.80 19.28 9.98
C ARG A 150 11.78 19.64 8.49
N GLU A 151 12.87 19.40 7.77
CA GLU A 151 12.85 19.43 6.32
C GLU A 151 12.59 18.01 5.82
N PHE A 152 11.31 17.72 5.53
CA PHE A 152 10.75 16.80 4.51
C PHE A 152 9.31 16.46 4.89
#